data_AF-A0A8J6DHQ0-F1
#
_entry.id   AF-A0A8J6DHQ0-F1
#
_cell.length_a   1.000
_cell.length_b   1.000
_cell.length_c   1.000
_cell.angle_alpha   90.00
_cell.angle_beta   90.00
_cell.angle_gamma   90.00
#
_symmetry.space_group_name_H-M   'P 1'
#
loop_
_entity.id
_entity.type
_entity.pdbx_description
1 polymer ?
#
loop_
_entity_poly.entity_id
_entity_poly.type
_entity_poly.pdbx_seq_one_letter_code
_entity_poly.pdbx_strand_id
1 'polypeptide(L)'
;LYSVILFCVFFWIPFVYFYYEEKDDDDTSKCTQIKTAFKYTLGFAVICALLLLVGAFVPLNVPENKNSTEWEKVKFLFEELGSSHGLAALSFSISSLTLIGMLAAITYTAYGMSALPLNLIKGTRSAAYERLENTEDIEEVEQHIQAIKSKSKDGRPLPARDKRALKQFEERLRTLKKRERHLEFIENSCWTKFCGALRPLKIIWGIFFILVALLFVISLFLSNLDKALHSAGIDSGFIIFGANLSNPLNMLLPLLQTVFPLDYILITIIIMYFIFTSMAGIRNIGIWFFWIRLYKIRRGRTRPQALLFLCMILLLIVLHTSYMIYSLAPQYVMYGSQNYLIESNITYDDHKGNSTLSVPKRCDADAPEGKAVFINYLRIYSSVRRKKKNP
;
A
#
# COMPACT_ATOMS: atom_id res chain seq x y z
N LEU A 1 -11.33 -12.42 6.35
CA LEU A 1 -10.25 -11.45 6.05
C LEU A 1 -10.45 -10.14 6.81
N TYR A 2 -11.54 -9.41 6.59
CA TYR A 2 -11.74 -8.08 7.21
C TYR A 2 -11.82 -8.09 8.74
N SER A 3 -12.41 -9.13 9.36
CA SER A 3 -12.38 -9.29 10.82
C SER A 3 -10.96 -9.49 11.36
N VAL A 4 -10.08 -10.13 10.59
CA VAL A 4 -8.65 -10.29 10.93
C VAL A 4 -7.93 -8.94 10.85
N ILE A 5 -8.27 -8.11 9.85
CA ILE A 5 -7.73 -6.75 9.74
C ILE A 5 -8.12 -5.91 10.96
N LEU A 6 -9.40 -5.94 11.38
CA LEU A 6 -9.85 -5.24 12.59
C LEU A 6 -9.14 -5.75 13.84
N PHE A 7 -9.01 -7.08 14.00
CA PHE A 7 -8.25 -7.66 15.09
C PHE A 7 -6.78 -7.21 15.09
N CYS A 8 -6.13 -7.19 13.92
CA CYS A 8 -4.75 -6.76 13.80
C CYS A 8 -4.58 -5.28 14.19
N VAL A 9 -5.46 -4.40 13.70
CA VAL A 9 -5.36 -2.94 13.92
C VAL A 9 -5.72 -2.54 15.35
N PHE A 10 -6.79 -3.09 15.92
CA PHE A 10 -7.30 -2.66 17.23
C PHE A 10 -6.80 -3.48 18.40
N PHE A 11 -6.28 -4.69 18.17
CA PHE A 11 -5.87 -5.58 19.25
C PHE A 11 -4.39 -5.98 19.13
N TRP A 12 -4.00 -6.64 18.03
CA TRP A 12 -2.65 -7.20 17.91
C TRP A 12 -1.55 -6.13 17.90
N ILE A 13 -1.65 -5.12 17.03
CA ILE A 13 -0.62 -4.08 16.90
C ILE A 13 -0.51 -3.24 18.19
N PRO A 14 -1.62 -2.74 18.79
CA PRO A 14 -1.54 -2.02 20.07
C PRO A 14 -0.97 -2.90 21.20
N PHE A 15 -1.38 -4.16 21.29
CA PHE A 15 -0.83 -5.10 22.28
C PHE A 15 0.67 -5.26 22.15
N VAL A 16 1.17 -5.53 20.95
CA VAL A 16 2.60 -5.68 20.69
C VAL A 16 3.33 -4.36 20.95
N TYR A 17 2.74 -3.22 20.62
CA TYR A 17 3.32 -1.90 20.89
C TYR A 17 3.54 -1.66 22.39
N PHE A 18 2.50 -1.83 23.22
CA PHE A 18 2.63 -1.62 24.67
C PHE A 18 3.48 -2.70 25.34
N TYR A 19 3.43 -3.94 24.84
CA TYR A 19 4.29 -5.01 25.34
C TYR A 19 5.77 -4.68 25.16
N TYR A 20 6.18 -4.15 24.00
CA TYR A 20 7.58 -3.78 23.76
C TYR A 20 8.00 -2.48 24.42
N GLU A 21 7.10 -1.51 24.64
CA GLU A 21 7.44 -0.29 25.39
C GLU A 21 7.79 -0.60 26.84
N GLU A 22 6.99 -1.43 27.49
CA GLU A 22 7.22 -1.84 28.89
C GLU A 22 8.44 -2.78 29.05
N LYS A 23 8.93 -3.36 27.95
CA LYS A 23 10.12 -4.23 27.98
C LYS A 23 11.41 -3.44 28.22
N ASP A 24 11.44 -2.17 27.81
CA ASP A 24 12.63 -1.33 27.94
C ASP A 24 12.84 -0.84 29.40
N ASP A 25 11.88 -1.09 30.31
CA ASP A 25 12.03 -0.92 31.76
C ASP A 25 12.52 -2.24 32.40
N ASP A 26 13.83 -2.32 32.68
CA ASP A 26 14.58 -3.54 33.03
C ASP A 26 14.10 -4.35 34.27
N ASP A 27 13.20 -3.81 35.10
CA ASP A 27 12.83 -4.38 36.41
C ASP A 27 11.42 -5.01 36.48
N THR A 28 10.65 -5.03 35.37
CA THR A 28 9.24 -5.47 35.41
C THR A 28 9.05 -6.97 35.17
N SER A 29 8.34 -7.65 36.07
CA SER A 29 7.99 -9.07 35.90
C SER A 29 7.14 -9.29 34.63
N LYS A 30 7.42 -10.37 33.87
CA LYS A 30 6.72 -10.70 32.61
C LYS A 30 5.19 -10.74 32.74
N CYS A 31 4.67 -11.17 33.90
CA CYS A 31 3.23 -11.24 34.15
C CYS A 31 2.62 -9.83 34.32
N THR A 32 3.33 -8.94 35.02
CA THR A 32 2.92 -7.53 35.17
C THR A 32 2.94 -6.83 33.81
N GLN A 33 3.97 -7.07 33.00
CA GLN A 33 4.11 -6.51 31.65
C GLN A 33 2.91 -6.86 30.74
N ILE A 34 2.51 -8.13 30.70
CA ILE A 34 1.36 -8.57 29.90
C ILE A 34 0.07 -7.92 30.40
N LYS A 35 -0.11 -7.83 31.73
CA LYS A 35 -1.31 -7.23 32.33
C LYS A 35 -1.41 -5.73 32.01
N THR A 36 -0.29 -5.01 32.07
CA THR A 36 -0.21 -3.59 31.72
C THR A 36 -0.47 -3.38 30.23
N ALA A 37 0.16 -4.18 29.36
CA ALA A 37 -0.08 -4.11 27.92
C ALA A 37 -1.55 -4.39 27.56
N PHE A 38 -2.18 -5.37 28.20
CA PHE A 38 -3.60 -5.68 27.99
C PHE A 38 -4.51 -4.55 28.48
N LYS A 39 -4.20 -3.92 29.61
CA LYS A 39 -4.95 -2.77 30.13
C LYS A 39 -4.98 -1.61 29.13
N TYR A 40 -3.86 -1.29 28.50
CA TYR A 40 -3.81 -0.23 27.49
C TYR A 40 -4.42 -0.64 26.15
N THR A 41 -4.27 -1.91 25.75
CA THR A 41 -4.92 -2.47 24.55
C THR A 41 -6.45 -2.44 24.67
N LEU A 42 -6.99 -2.59 25.89
CA LEU A 42 -8.43 -2.50 26.15
C LEU A 42 -9.01 -1.16 25.69
N GLY A 43 -8.25 -0.06 25.79
CA GLY A 43 -8.68 1.24 25.27
C GLY A 43 -8.94 1.23 23.76
N PHE A 44 -8.08 0.57 22.99
CA PHE A 44 -8.26 0.39 21.54
C PHE A 44 -9.42 -0.56 21.23
N ALA A 45 -9.64 -1.59 22.06
CA ALA A 45 -10.79 -2.47 21.94
C ALA A 45 -12.11 -1.73 22.19
N VAL A 46 -12.15 -0.79 23.14
CA VAL A 46 -13.32 0.08 23.38
C VAL A 46 -13.59 0.97 22.16
N ILE A 47 -12.56 1.55 21.54
CA ILE A 47 -12.72 2.33 20.29
C ILE A 47 -13.30 1.45 19.17
N CYS A 48 -12.81 0.22 19.03
CA CYS A 48 -13.35 -0.74 18.05
C CYS A 48 -14.83 -1.06 18.35
N ALA A 49 -15.18 -1.30 19.61
CA ALA A 49 -16.55 -1.54 20.03
C ALA A 49 -17.45 -0.35 19.72
N LEU A 50 -17.01 0.88 19.98
CA LEU A 50 -17.74 2.11 19.62
C LEU A 50 -17.96 2.23 18.11
N LEU A 51 -16.93 1.96 17.29
CA LEU A 51 -17.06 1.97 15.82
C LEU A 51 -18.06 0.92 15.33
N LEU A 52 -18.03 -0.29 15.89
CA LEU A 52 -18.97 -1.35 15.55
C LEU A 52 -20.39 -1.02 16.01
N LEU A 53 -20.56 -0.42 17.19
CA LEU A 53 -21.86 0.04 17.67
C LEU A 53 -22.44 1.11 16.75
N VAL A 54 -21.65 2.14 16.42
CA VAL A 54 -22.10 3.17 15.44
C VAL A 54 -22.47 2.51 14.12
N GLY A 55 -21.65 1.58 13.62
CA GLY A 55 -21.95 0.84 12.39
C GLY A 55 -23.20 -0.05 12.47
N ALA A 56 -23.55 -0.54 13.66
CA ALA A 56 -24.77 -1.30 13.90
C ALA A 56 -26.00 -0.38 14.01
N PHE A 57 -25.86 0.82 14.59
CA PHE A 57 -26.96 1.75 14.83
C PHE A 57 -27.28 2.68 13.65
N VAL A 58 -26.29 3.09 12.85
CA VAL A 58 -26.50 3.95 11.67
C VAL A 58 -27.51 3.37 10.65
N PRO A 59 -27.53 2.05 10.35
CA PRO A 59 -28.53 1.47 9.44
C PRO A 59 -29.86 1.06 10.12
N LEU A 60 -30.06 1.30 11.42
CA LEU A 60 -31.28 0.87 12.10
C LEU A 60 -32.41 1.90 11.93
N ASN A 61 -33.44 1.53 11.16
CA ASN A 61 -34.78 2.07 11.33
C ASN A 61 -35.44 1.36 12.51
N VAL A 62 -35.37 1.94 13.70
CA VAL A 62 -35.94 1.34 14.91
C VAL A 62 -37.48 1.44 14.86
N PRO A 63 -38.23 0.32 14.88
CA PRO A 63 -39.67 0.39 15.14
C PRO A 63 -39.89 0.83 16.60
N GLU A 64 -40.61 1.92 16.76
CA GLU A 64 -40.89 2.57 18.04
C GLU A 64 -41.80 1.67 18.90
N ASN A 65 -41.24 0.79 19.75
CA ASN A 65 -42.02 0.10 20.77
C ASN A 65 -41.53 0.48 22.17
N LYS A 66 -42.40 1.15 22.92
CA LYS A 66 -42.06 2.03 24.07
C LYS A 66 -41.83 1.30 25.39
N ASN A 67 -41.84 -0.04 25.43
CA ASN A 67 -41.96 -0.81 26.67
C ASN A 67 -40.89 -1.90 26.88
N SER A 68 -39.71 -1.83 26.25
CA SER A 68 -38.64 -2.80 26.49
C SER A 68 -37.58 -2.31 27.49
N THR A 69 -37.15 -3.20 28.37
CA THR A 69 -36.05 -2.96 29.30
C THR A 69 -34.71 -2.83 28.56
N GLU A 70 -33.81 -1.97 29.04
CA GLU A 70 -32.49 -1.74 28.41
C GLU A 70 -31.69 -3.04 28.20
N TRP A 71 -31.89 -4.03 29.08
CA TRP A 71 -31.24 -5.34 28.95
C TRP A 71 -31.81 -6.17 27.78
N GLU A 72 -33.12 -6.20 27.57
CA GLU A 72 -33.72 -6.90 26.42
C GLU A 72 -33.28 -6.29 25.09
N LYS A 73 -33.09 -4.97 25.03
CA LYS A 73 -32.50 -4.30 23.86
C LYS A 73 -31.07 -4.79 23.61
N VAL A 74 -30.23 -4.89 24.64
CA VAL A 74 -28.85 -5.41 24.53
C VAL A 74 -28.82 -6.89 24.10
N LYS A 75 -29.74 -7.71 24.61
CA LYS A 75 -29.83 -9.13 24.24
C LYS A 75 -30.32 -9.31 22.80
N PHE A 76 -31.34 -8.56 22.40
CA PHE A 76 -31.83 -8.49 21.02
C PHE A 76 -30.72 -8.00 20.07
N LEU A 77 -29.93 -7.01 20.46
CA LEU A 77 -28.77 -6.54 19.69
C LEU A 77 -27.70 -7.63 19.50
N PHE A 78 -27.42 -8.44 20.52
CA PHE A 78 -26.45 -9.55 20.40
C PHE A 78 -26.94 -10.67 19.48
N GLU A 79 -28.25 -10.93 19.48
CA GLU A 79 -28.89 -11.96 18.65
C GLU A 79 -29.02 -11.49 17.19
N GLU A 80 -29.34 -10.20 16.97
CA GLU A 80 -29.45 -9.56 15.65
C GLU A 80 -28.07 -9.31 14.99
N LEU A 81 -27.04 -9.00 15.78
CA LEU A 81 -25.64 -8.95 15.30
C LEU A 81 -25.17 -10.32 14.78
N GLY A 82 -25.70 -11.41 15.34
CA GLY A 82 -25.34 -12.78 14.99
C GLY A 82 -25.97 -13.30 13.69
N SER A 83 -27.11 -12.74 13.25
CA SER A 83 -27.89 -13.31 12.14
C SER A 83 -27.70 -12.60 10.78
N SER A 84 -27.59 -11.26 10.74
CA SER A 84 -27.49 -10.52 9.46
C SER A 84 -26.87 -9.11 9.55
N HIS A 85 -27.11 -8.35 10.63
CA HIS A 85 -26.68 -6.95 10.75
C HIS A 85 -25.22 -6.76 11.22
N GLY A 86 -24.56 -7.80 11.74
CA GLY A 86 -23.12 -7.75 12.01
C GLY A 86 -22.28 -7.41 10.77
N LEU A 87 -22.76 -7.78 9.58
CA LEU A 87 -22.12 -7.42 8.31
C LEU A 87 -22.16 -5.90 8.05
N ALA A 88 -23.25 -5.23 8.39
CA ALA A 88 -23.38 -3.78 8.25
C ALA A 88 -22.41 -3.05 9.20
N ALA A 89 -22.35 -3.46 10.47
CA ALA A 89 -21.41 -2.93 11.46
C ALA A 89 -19.94 -3.10 11.05
N LEU A 90 -19.60 -4.29 10.56
CA LEU A 90 -18.28 -4.57 10.01
C LEU A 90 -18.01 -3.71 8.77
N SER A 91 -18.94 -3.60 7.84
CA SER A 91 -18.78 -2.80 6.60
C SER A 91 -18.55 -1.31 6.89
N PHE A 92 -19.24 -0.75 7.89
CA PHE A 92 -19.04 0.62 8.35
C PHE A 92 -17.65 0.81 8.97
N SER A 93 -17.23 -0.12 9.84
CA SER A 93 -15.92 -0.07 10.49
C SER A 93 -14.77 -0.20 9.47
N ILE A 94 -14.92 -1.09 8.49
CA ILE A 94 -13.97 -1.25 7.38
C ILE A 94 -13.93 0.00 6.51
N SER A 95 -15.09 0.59 6.19
CA SER A 95 -15.16 1.84 5.41
C SER A 95 -14.47 2.99 6.14
N SER A 96 -14.64 3.08 7.46
CA SER A 96 -13.97 4.07 8.30
C SER A 96 -12.44 3.89 8.30
N LEU A 97 -11.96 2.65 8.45
CA LEU A 97 -10.52 2.34 8.33
C LEU A 97 -9.98 2.61 6.92
N THR A 98 -10.78 2.32 5.89
CA THR A 98 -10.44 2.57 4.49
C THR A 98 -10.30 4.06 4.21
N LEU A 99 -11.12 4.91 4.84
CA LEU A 99 -10.97 6.35 4.76
C LEU A 99 -9.65 6.83 5.37
N ILE A 100 -9.26 6.30 6.54
CA ILE A 100 -7.95 6.58 7.13
C ILE A 100 -6.82 6.08 6.22
N GLY A 101 -6.99 4.89 5.63
CA GLY A 101 -6.08 4.31 4.65
C GLY A 101 -5.94 5.16 3.38
N MET A 102 -7.02 5.78 2.92
CA MET A 102 -7.01 6.72 1.79
C MET A 102 -6.16 7.94 2.10
N LEU A 103 -6.34 8.56 3.27
CA LEU A 103 -5.51 9.70 3.70
C LEU A 103 -4.03 9.30 3.75
N ALA A 104 -3.72 8.14 4.32
CA ALA A 104 -2.37 7.61 4.35
C ALA A 104 -1.81 7.32 2.94
N ALA A 105 -2.64 6.84 2.01
CA ALA A 105 -2.24 6.59 0.64
C ALA A 105 -1.95 7.91 -0.11
N ILE A 106 -2.78 8.93 0.08
CA ILE A 106 -2.54 10.26 -0.49
C ILE A 106 -1.21 10.83 0.01
N THR A 107 -0.92 10.73 1.30
CA THR A 107 0.33 11.29 1.85
C THR A 107 1.57 10.48 1.48
N TYR A 108 1.50 9.16 1.60
CA TYR A 108 2.69 8.31 1.50
C TYR A 108 2.81 7.60 0.15
N THR A 109 1.72 7.07 -0.38
CA THR A 109 1.73 6.35 -1.67
C THR A 109 1.91 7.33 -2.82
N ALA A 110 1.18 8.46 -2.85
CA ALA A 110 1.33 9.45 -3.92
C ALA A 110 2.74 10.02 -3.99
N TYR A 111 3.29 10.45 -2.85
CA TYR A 111 4.69 10.88 -2.78
C TYR A 111 5.66 9.75 -3.13
N GLY A 112 5.37 8.52 -2.68
CA GLY A 112 6.14 7.33 -2.98
C GLY A 112 6.20 6.97 -4.47
N MET A 113 5.09 7.13 -5.19
CA MET A 113 5.00 6.87 -6.64
C MET A 113 5.93 7.78 -7.45
N SER A 114 6.17 9.01 -6.98
CA SER A 114 7.17 9.91 -7.59
C SER A 114 8.56 9.69 -7.02
N ALA A 115 8.71 9.56 -5.70
CA ALA A 115 10.01 9.51 -5.07
C ALA A 115 10.76 8.19 -5.31
N LEU A 116 10.06 7.05 -5.39
CA LEU A 116 10.67 5.75 -5.67
C LEU A 116 11.45 5.77 -7.01
N PRO A 117 10.82 6.02 -8.17
CA PRO A 117 11.52 6.01 -9.45
C PRO A 117 12.61 7.09 -9.52
N LEU A 118 12.36 8.29 -8.99
CA LEU A 118 13.36 9.36 -8.97
C LEU A 118 14.60 8.98 -8.16
N ASN A 119 14.43 8.30 -7.02
CA ASN A 119 15.55 7.79 -6.24
C ASN A 119 16.29 6.64 -6.93
N LEU A 120 15.59 5.82 -7.73
CA LEU A 120 16.22 4.78 -8.55
C LEU A 120 17.07 5.38 -9.68
N ILE A 121 16.55 6.41 -10.38
CA ILE A 121 17.23 7.08 -11.49
C ILE A 121 18.42 7.91 -11.00
N LYS A 122 18.20 8.74 -9.97
CA LYS A 122 19.27 9.56 -9.36
C LYS A 122 20.39 8.68 -8.80
N GLY A 123 20.04 7.50 -8.30
CA GLY A 123 20.95 6.58 -7.66
C GLY A 123 21.50 7.12 -6.34
N THR A 124 22.16 6.26 -5.58
CA THR A 124 22.99 6.71 -4.45
C THR A 124 24.24 7.40 -5.00
N ARG A 125 24.76 8.42 -4.30
CA ARG A 125 26.05 9.04 -4.63
C ARG A 125 27.07 7.91 -4.78
N SER A 126 27.83 7.92 -5.89
CA SER A 126 28.76 6.82 -6.17
C SER A 126 29.82 6.80 -5.08
N ALA A 127 30.10 5.62 -4.51
CA ALA A 127 31.18 5.48 -3.52
C ALA A 127 32.53 5.95 -4.10
N ALA A 128 32.75 5.75 -5.41
CA ALA A 128 33.93 6.24 -6.12
C ALA A 128 33.98 7.78 -6.24
N TYR A 129 32.83 8.45 -6.29
CA TYR A 129 32.79 9.93 -6.32
C TYR A 129 32.95 10.52 -4.90
N GLU A 130 32.38 9.86 -3.88
CA GLU A 130 32.65 10.22 -2.46
C GLU A 130 34.12 9.98 -2.09
N ARG A 131 34.76 8.98 -2.69
CA ARG A 131 36.20 8.73 -2.59
C ARG A 131 37.01 9.87 -3.17
N LEU A 132 36.74 10.25 -4.42
CA LEU A 132 37.45 11.30 -5.12
C LEU A 132 37.38 12.63 -4.35
N GLU A 133 36.19 13.02 -3.88
CA GLU A 133 35.99 14.22 -3.04
C GLU A 133 36.76 14.12 -1.71
N ASN A 134 36.72 12.96 -1.04
CA ASN A 134 37.44 12.77 0.22
C ASN A 134 38.97 12.75 0.03
N THR A 135 39.48 12.34 -1.14
CA THR A 135 40.91 12.45 -1.49
C THR A 135 41.30 13.91 -1.76
N GLU A 136 40.48 14.67 -2.49
CA GLU A 136 40.69 16.10 -2.72
C GLU A 136 40.71 16.90 -1.40
N ASP A 137 39.76 16.61 -0.49
CA ASP A 137 39.72 17.19 0.87
C ASP A 137 40.98 16.86 1.70
N ILE A 138 41.56 15.66 1.53
CA ILE A 138 42.79 15.28 2.23
C ILE A 138 43.98 16.07 1.68
N GLU A 139 44.08 16.21 0.36
CA GLU A 139 45.14 16.99 -0.29
C GLU A 139 45.10 18.46 0.14
N GLU A 140 43.91 19.08 0.18
CA GLU A 140 43.74 20.46 0.63
C GLU A 140 44.19 20.64 2.10
N VAL A 141 43.77 19.73 2.98
CA VAL A 141 44.16 19.78 4.40
C VAL A 141 45.65 19.52 4.59
N GLU A 142 46.26 18.61 3.83
CA GLU A 142 47.71 18.37 3.86
C GLU A 142 48.50 19.59 3.37
N GLN A 143 48.03 20.28 2.33
CA GLN A 143 48.61 21.54 1.86
C GLN A 143 48.56 22.63 2.94
N HIS A 144 47.43 22.78 3.64
CA HIS A 144 47.33 23.74 4.76
C HIS A 144 48.26 23.40 5.93
N ILE A 145 48.39 22.11 6.28
CA ILE A 145 49.33 21.67 7.30
C ILE A 145 50.78 21.97 6.88
N GLN A 146 51.13 21.70 5.61
CA GLN A 146 52.46 22.00 5.07
C GLN A 146 52.74 23.51 5.04
N ALA A 147 51.76 24.33 4.68
CA ALA A 147 51.88 25.79 4.68
C ALA A 147 52.06 26.39 6.09
N ILE A 148 51.43 25.80 7.11
CA ILE A 148 51.64 26.22 8.50
C ILE A 148 53.00 25.71 9.02
N LYS A 149 53.39 24.48 8.67
CA LYS A 149 54.70 23.92 9.04
C LYS A 149 55.86 24.64 8.37
N SER A 150 55.71 25.10 7.13
CA SER A 150 56.74 25.88 6.42
C SER A 150 56.98 27.23 7.07
N LYS A 151 55.93 27.91 7.57
CA LYS A 151 56.07 29.13 8.40
C LYS A 151 56.87 28.93 9.69
N SER A 152 56.97 27.67 10.16
CA SER A 152 57.73 27.29 11.35
C SER A 152 59.16 26.83 11.06
N LYS A 153 59.56 26.66 9.79
CA LYS A 153 60.91 26.17 9.43
C LYS A 153 62.03 27.14 9.83
N ASP A 154 61.71 28.42 10.03
CA ASP A 154 62.65 29.47 10.43
C ASP A 154 63.09 29.39 11.91
N GLY A 155 62.78 28.29 12.62
CA GLY A 155 63.13 28.11 14.04
C GLY A 155 62.30 28.94 15.03
N ARG A 156 61.38 29.79 14.54
CA ARG A 156 60.48 30.59 15.38
C ARG A 156 59.33 29.75 15.95
N PRO A 157 58.96 29.93 17.23
CA PRO A 157 57.81 29.24 17.82
C PRO A 157 56.51 29.62 17.08
N LEU A 158 55.70 28.63 16.71
CA LEU A 158 54.40 28.90 16.07
C LEU A 158 53.51 29.77 16.96
N PRO A 159 52.83 30.78 16.38
CA PRO A 159 51.80 31.56 17.06
C PRO A 159 50.74 30.65 17.70
N ALA A 160 50.19 31.07 18.85
CA ALA A 160 49.16 30.29 19.54
C ALA A 160 47.91 30.02 18.66
N ARG A 161 47.60 30.95 17.74
CA ARG A 161 46.55 30.79 16.73
C ARG A 161 46.86 29.68 15.72
N ASP A 162 48.08 29.67 15.19
CA ASP A 162 48.52 28.69 14.19
C ASP A 162 48.69 27.29 14.81
N LYS A 163 49.09 27.19 16.08
CA LYS A 163 49.07 25.92 16.84
C LYS A 163 47.66 25.35 16.98
N ARG A 164 46.66 26.18 17.23
CA ARG A 164 45.24 25.75 17.31
C ARG A 164 44.72 25.31 15.93
N ALA A 165 45.01 26.09 14.89
CA ALA A 165 44.64 25.75 13.52
C ALA A 165 45.27 24.42 13.07
N LEU A 166 46.56 24.22 13.37
CA LEU A 166 47.27 22.98 13.04
C LEU A 166 46.65 21.76 13.74
N LYS A 167 46.30 21.86 15.03
CA LYS A 167 45.58 20.79 15.73
C LYS A 167 44.22 20.48 15.09
N GLN A 168 43.46 21.51 14.71
CA GLN A 168 42.15 21.35 14.07
C GLN A 168 42.28 20.67 12.70
N PHE A 169 43.28 21.03 11.90
CA PHE A 169 43.55 20.38 10.61
C PHE A 169 44.03 18.94 10.78
N GLU A 170 44.86 18.64 11.77
CA GLU A 170 45.27 17.26 12.07
C GLU A 170 44.10 16.38 12.53
N GLU A 171 43.17 16.93 13.32
CA GLU A 171 41.94 16.23 13.70
C GLU A 171 41.03 15.97 12.48
N ARG A 172 40.83 16.98 11.63
CA ARG A 172 40.07 16.84 10.38
C ARG A 172 40.71 15.77 9.48
N LEU A 173 42.02 15.80 9.30
CA LEU A 173 42.78 14.79 8.54
C LEU A 173 42.59 13.37 9.10
N ARG A 174 42.62 13.19 10.43
CA ARG A 174 42.34 11.88 11.05
C ARG A 174 40.93 11.39 10.76
N THR A 175 39.93 12.28 10.76
CA THR A 175 38.56 11.91 10.42
C THR A 175 38.39 11.54 8.95
N LEU A 176 39.01 12.31 8.05
CA LEU A 176 39.00 12.05 6.61
C LEU A 176 39.71 10.72 6.28
N LYS A 177 40.90 10.46 6.83
CA LYS A 177 41.62 9.16 6.68
C LYS A 177 40.90 7.96 7.30
N LYS A 178 40.02 8.17 8.30
CA LYS A 178 39.13 7.09 8.79
C LYS A 178 38.02 6.79 7.78
N ARG A 179 37.37 7.81 7.22
CA ARG A 179 36.37 7.64 6.15
C ARG A 179 37.00 7.01 4.90
N GLU A 180 38.23 7.41 4.58
CA GLU A 180 39.07 6.87 3.51
C GLU A 180 39.58 5.44 3.75
N ARG A 181 39.39 4.83 4.91
CA ARG A 181 39.58 3.37 5.05
C ARG A 181 38.27 2.61 4.92
N HIS A 182 37.20 3.20 5.44
CA HIS A 182 35.86 2.63 5.33
C HIS A 182 35.35 2.57 3.90
N LEU A 183 35.44 3.66 3.13
CA LEU A 183 34.97 3.66 1.74
C LEU A 183 35.81 2.69 0.84
N GLU A 184 36.99 2.20 1.27
CA GLU A 184 38.00 1.48 0.47
C GLU A 184 37.69 0.01 0.60
N PHE A 185 37.42 -0.40 1.83
CA PHE A 185 36.79 -1.67 2.15
C PHE A 185 35.45 -1.84 1.43
N ILE A 186 34.65 -0.76 1.33
CA ILE A 186 33.39 -0.79 0.58
C ILE A 186 33.68 -0.91 -0.92
N GLU A 187 34.58 -0.09 -1.48
CA GLU A 187 34.90 -0.06 -2.91
C GLU A 187 35.54 -1.35 -3.42
N ASN A 188 36.48 -1.94 -2.68
CA ASN A 188 37.14 -3.20 -3.05
C ASN A 188 36.26 -4.44 -2.89
N SER A 189 35.07 -4.30 -2.30
CA SER A 189 34.12 -5.41 -2.19
C SER A 189 33.55 -5.76 -3.57
N CYS A 190 33.58 -7.04 -3.95
CA CYS A 190 32.97 -7.54 -5.20
C CYS A 190 31.51 -7.05 -5.41
N TRP A 191 30.82 -6.76 -4.30
CA TRP A 191 29.49 -6.18 -4.25
C TRP A 191 29.33 -4.81 -4.90
N THR A 192 30.34 -3.94 -4.91
CA THR A 192 30.25 -2.60 -5.55
C THR A 192 30.42 -2.69 -7.05
N LYS A 193 31.30 -3.56 -7.56
CA LYS A 193 31.44 -3.84 -9.00
C LYS A 193 30.14 -4.42 -9.56
N PHE A 194 29.54 -5.40 -8.86
CA PHE A 194 28.22 -5.93 -9.20
C PHE A 194 27.11 -4.85 -9.10
N CYS A 195 27.10 -4.03 -8.04
CA CYS A 195 26.16 -2.92 -7.92
C CYS A 195 26.32 -1.83 -8.98
N GLY A 196 27.53 -1.63 -9.49
CA GLY A 196 27.86 -0.75 -10.61
C GLY A 196 27.29 -1.28 -11.91
N ALA A 197 27.48 -2.58 -12.19
CA ALA A 197 26.87 -3.25 -13.37
C ALA A 197 25.33 -3.23 -13.34
N LEU A 198 24.72 -3.23 -12.16
CA LEU A 198 23.27 -3.10 -11.99
C LEU A 198 22.75 -1.65 -12.13
N ARG A 199 23.61 -0.63 -12.29
CA ARG A 199 23.15 0.77 -12.47
C ARG A 199 22.24 0.98 -13.69
N PRO A 200 22.60 0.56 -14.92
CA PRO A 200 21.70 0.71 -16.07
C PRO A 200 20.36 0.02 -15.82
N LEU A 201 20.37 -1.17 -15.20
CA LEU A 201 19.13 -1.86 -14.82
C LEU A 201 18.29 -1.07 -13.81
N LYS A 202 18.90 -0.44 -12.81
CA LYS A 202 18.17 0.43 -11.85
C LYS A 202 17.50 1.63 -12.54
N ILE A 203 18.18 2.24 -13.52
CA ILE A 203 17.61 3.35 -14.29
C ILE A 203 16.43 2.86 -15.15
N ILE A 204 16.58 1.72 -15.82
CA ILE A 204 15.50 1.08 -16.60
C ILE A 204 14.28 0.80 -15.71
N TRP A 205 14.49 0.21 -14.52
CA TRP A 205 13.43 -0.01 -13.53
C TRP A 205 12.80 1.30 -13.06
N GLY A 206 13.59 2.35 -12.87
CA GLY A 206 13.08 3.68 -12.53
C GLY A 206 12.15 4.24 -13.60
N ILE A 207 12.55 4.19 -14.88
CA ILE A 207 11.73 4.63 -16.00
C ILE A 207 10.45 3.79 -16.10
N PHE A 208 10.55 2.47 -15.96
CA PHE A 208 9.41 1.56 -15.92
C PHE A 208 8.40 1.95 -14.83
N PHE A 209 8.86 2.24 -13.61
CA PHE A 209 7.97 2.66 -12.53
C PHE A 209 7.33 4.04 -12.76
N ILE A 210 7.96 4.94 -13.52
CA ILE A 210 7.33 6.21 -13.96
C ILE A 210 6.19 5.92 -14.93
N LEU A 211 6.40 5.03 -15.91
CA LEU A 211 5.36 4.66 -16.87
C LEU A 211 4.16 4.01 -16.17
N VAL A 212 4.42 3.11 -15.21
CA VAL A 212 3.36 2.50 -14.38
C VAL A 212 2.63 3.54 -13.55
N ALA A 213 3.34 4.49 -12.92
CA ALA A 213 2.72 5.59 -12.17
C ALA A 213 1.80 6.43 -13.07
N LEU A 214 2.28 6.78 -14.27
CA LEU A 214 1.50 7.54 -15.26
C LEU A 214 0.24 6.77 -15.68
N LEU A 215 0.36 5.47 -15.94
CA LEU A 215 -0.78 4.60 -16.26
C LEU A 215 -1.83 4.67 -15.15
N PHE A 216 -1.45 4.55 -13.88
CA PHE A 216 -2.38 4.66 -12.75
C PHE A 216 -3.02 6.03 -12.64
N VAL A 217 -2.24 7.10 -12.80
CA VAL A 217 -2.77 8.48 -12.76
C VAL A 217 -3.81 8.69 -13.86
N ILE A 218 -3.51 8.30 -15.10
CA ILE A 218 -4.45 8.41 -16.23
C ILE A 218 -5.68 7.53 -15.97
N SER A 219 -5.49 6.30 -15.49
CA SER A 219 -6.57 5.37 -15.19
C SER A 219 -7.53 5.92 -14.13
N LEU A 220 -7.00 6.43 -13.02
CA LEU A 220 -7.78 7.03 -11.94
C LEU A 220 -8.46 8.32 -12.40
N PHE A 221 -7.76 9.15 -13.17
CA PHE A 221 -8.31 10.40 -13.69
C PHE A 221 -9.50 10.12 -14.62
N LEU A 222 -9.34 9.22 -15.59
CA LEU A 222 -10.43 8.83 -16.51
C LEU A 222 -11.61 8.20 -15.76
N SER A 223 -11.35 7.35 -14.76
CA SER A 223 -12.42 6.74 -13.94
C SER A 223 -13.20 7.78 -13.14
N ASN A 224 -12.53 8.79 -12.59
CA ASN A 224 -13.20 9.87 -11.86
C ASN A 224 -13.91 10.86 -12.79
N LEU A 225 -13.35 11.11 -13.98
CA LEU A 225 -13.98 11.94 -15.00
C LEU A 225 -15.27 11.29 -15.53
N ASP A 226 -15.26 9.97 -15.76
CA ASP A 226 -16.45 9.23 -16.15
C ASP A 226 -17.54 9.30 -15.07
N LYS A 227 -17.16 9.14 -13.80
CA LYS A 227 -18.07 9.36 -12.65
C LYS A 227 -18.62 10.78 -12.60
N ALA A 228 -17.80 11.79 -12.86
CA ALA A 228 -18.23 13.18 -12.78
C ALA A 228 -19.20 13.56 -13.92
N LEU A 229 -18.99 13.02 -15.13
CA LEU A 229 -19.80 13.36 -16.30
C LEU A 229 -21.10 12.56 -16.41
N HIS A 230 -21.12 11.30 -15.95
CA HIS A 230 -22.23 10.37 -16.20
C HIS A 230 -22.95 9.91 -14.91
N SER A 231 -22.61 10.45 -13.74
CA SER A 231 -23.30 10.11 -12.49
C SER A 231 -24.69 10.73 -12.38
N ALA A 232 -25.64 9.98 -11.82
CA ALA A 232 -27.02 10.41 -11.50
C ALA A 232 -27.12 11.35 -10.27
N GLY A 233 -26.19 12.31 -10.14
CA GLY A 233 -26.20 13.35 -9.11
C GLY A 233 -25.64 12.92 -7.75
N ILE A 234 -25.74 13.82 -6.75
CA ILE A 234 -25.24 13.62 -5.38
C ILE A 234 -26.12 12.62 -4.60
N ASP A 235 -27.42 12.58 -4.90
CA ASP A 235 -28.41 11.78 -4.17
C ASP A 235 -28.30 10.27 -4.47
N SER A 236 -27.66 9.89 -5.58
CA SER A 236 -27.48 8.48 -5.97
C SER A 236 -26.06 7.96 -5.71
N GLY A 237 -25.21 8.69 -4.98
CA GLY A 237 -23.90 8.19 -4.53
C GLY A 237 -22.89 7.88 -5.64
N PHE A 238 -22.99 8.51 -6.80
CA PHE A 238 -22.08 8.29 -7.94
C PHE A 238 -22.06 6.88 -8.54
N ILE A 239 -23.21 6.20 -8.53
CA ILE A 239 -23.38 4.90 -9.19
C ILE A 239 -23.48 5.11 -10.71
N ILE A 240 -22.57 4.51 -11.47
CA ILE A 240 -22.55 4.55 -12.95
C ILE A 240 -23.32 3.33 -13.47
N PHE A 241 -24.42 3.55 -14.19
CA PHE A 241 -25.23 2.49 -14.83
C PHE A 241 -24.75 2.09 -16.24
N GLY A 242 -23.54 2.51 -16.63
CA GLY A 242 -22.91 2.12 -17.89
C GLY A 242 -21.67 2.95 -18.16
N ALA A 243 -20.50 2.31 -18.19
CA ALA A 243 -19.23 3.00 -18.43
C ALA A 243 -19.02 3.21 -19.94
N ASN A 244 -19.19 4.44 -20.44
CA ASN A 244 -18.87 4.78 -21.83
C ASN A 244 -17.39 5.16 -22.01
N LEU A 245 -16.73 5.72 -20.97
CA LEU A 245 -15.29 6.01 -21.01
C LEU A 245 -14.50 4.85 -20.39
N SER A 246 -13.94 4.01 -21.26
CA SER A 246 -13.16 2.85 -20.81
C SER A 246 -11.78 3.25 -20.28
N ASN A 247 -11.58 3.11 -18.97
CA ASN A 247 -10.26 3.18 -18.33
C ASN A 247 -9.33 2.06 -18.89
N PRO A 248 -8.08 2.35 -19.26
CA PRO A 248 -7.13 1.36 -19.76
C PRO A 248 -6.96 0.13 -18.85
N LEU A 249 -6.99 0.30 -17.52
CA LEU A 249 -6.92 -0.84 -16.59
C LEU A 249 -8.20 -1.69 -16.61
N ASN A 250 -9.38 -1.07 -16.73
CA ASN A 250 -10.65 -1.78 -16.80
C ASN A 250 -10.77 -2.64 -18.07
N MET A 251 -10.12 -2.26 -19.17
CA MET A 251 -10.02 -3.09 -20.38
C MET A 251 -8.96 -4.19 -20.26
N LEU A 252 -7.81 -3.86 -19.66
CA LEU A 252 -6.66 -4.76 -19.57
C LEU A 252 -6.95 -5.98 -18.68
N LEU A 253 -7.46 -5.78 -17.46
CA LEU A 253 -7.64 -6.88 -16.50
C LEU A 253 -8.57 -8.00 -17.01
N PRO A 254 -9.76 -7.71 -17.58
CA PRO A 254 -10.62 -8.74 -18.15
C PRO A 254 -10.05 -9.43 -19.40
N LEU A 255 -9.18 -8.76 -20.16
CA LEU A 255 -8.47 -9.37 -21.29
C LEU A 255 -7.47 -10.41 -20.78
N LEU A 256 -6.66 -10.04 -19.78
CA LEU A 256 -5.67 -10.92 -19.16
C LEU A 256 -6.32 -12.14 -18.48
N GLN A 257 -7.55 -12.01 -17.99
CA GLN A 257 -8.31 -13.12 -17.42
C GLN A 257 -8.61 -14.25 -18.42
N THR A 258 -8.53 -14.00 -19.73
CA THR A 258 -8.69 -15.08 -20.72
C THR A 258 -7.55 -16.11 -20.66
N VAL A 259 -6.38 -15.72 -20.16
CA VAL A 259 -5.19 -16.57 -19.99
C VAL A 259 -4.92 -16.74 -18.50
N PHE A 260 -5.56 -17.73 -17.88
CA PHE A 260 -5.34 -18.07 -16.47
C PHE A 260 -3.88 -18.51 -16.24
N PRO A 261 -3.16 -18.06 -15.18
CA PRO A 261 -3.56 -17.19 -14.05
C PRO A 261 -2.96 -15.76 -14.11
N LEU A 262 -2.83 -15.19 -15.31
CA LEU A 262 -2.05 -13.98 -15.55
C LEU A 262 -2.65 -12.73 -14.86
N ASP A 263 -3.97 -12.67 -14.72
CA ASP A 263 -4.69 -11.61 -13.99
C ASP A 263 -4.31 -11.53 -12.50
N TYR A 264 -4.21 -12.68 -11.80
CA TYR A 264 -3.76 -12.73 -10.41
C TYR A 264 -2.31 -12.28 -10.23
N ILE A 265 -1.43 -12.65 -11.19
CA ILE A 265 -0.04 -12.21 -11.19
C ILE A 265 0.01 -10.69 -11.34
N LEU A 266 -0.76 -10.13 -12.27
CA LEU A 266 -0.80 -8.68 -12.48
C LEU A 266 -1.31 -7.95 -11.23
N ILE A 267 -2.42 -8.39 -10.62
CA ILE A 267 -2.95 -7.78 -9.39
C ILE A 267 -1.93 -7.85 -8.26
N THR A 268 -1.23 -8.98 -8.13
CA THR A 268 -0.17 -9.13 -7.13
C THR A 268 0.97 -8.14 -7.38
N ILE A 269 1.39 -7.97 -8.64
CA ILE A 269 2.41 -6.97 -9.02
C ILE A 269 1.93 -5.56 -8.68
N ILE A 270 0.66 -5.23 -8.96
CA ILE A 270 0.06 -3.92 -8.64
C ILE A 270 0.07 -3.67 -7.14
N ILE A 271 -0.38 -4.63 -6.33
CA ILE A 271 -0.40 -4.51 -4.86
C ILE A 271 1.03 -4.36 -4.33
N MET A 272 1.97 -5.17 -4.80
CA MET A 272 3.38 -5.07 -4.41
C MET A 272 3.98 -3.72 -4.79
N TYR A 273 3.65 -3.19 -5.96
CA TYR A 273 4.05 -1.85 -6.38
C TYR A 273 3.52 -0.76 -5.41
N PHE A 274 2.25 -0.82 -5.03
CA PHE A 274 1.68 0.10 -4.04
C PHE A 274 2.34 -0.02 -2.66
N ILE A 275 2.67 -1.23 -2.21
CA ILE A 275 3.42 -1.44 -0.96
C ILE A 275 4.82 -0.83 -1.07
N PHE A 276 5.58 -1.10 -2.14
CA PHE A 276 6.94 -0.59 -2.29
C PHE A 276 7.01 0.93 -2.41
N THR A 277 6.09 1.53 -3.18
CA THR A 277 6.00 2.99 -3.29
C THR A 277 5.64 3.61 -1.94
N SER A 278 4.66 3.06 -1.21
CA SER A 278 4.31 3.53 0.14
C SER A 278 5.47 3.41 1.12
N MET A 279 6.19 2.29 1.12
CA MET A 279 7.39 2.12 1.95
C MET A 279 8.48 3.16 1.61
N ALA A 280 8.68 3.46 0.32
CA ALA A 280 9.62 4.50 -0.11
C ALA A 280 9.18 5.90 0.34
N GLY A 281 7.87 6.19 0.28
CA GLY A 281 7.30 7.45 0.76
C GLY A 281 7.47 7.63 2.26
N ILE A 282 7.08 6.63 3.05
CA ILE A 282 7.22 6.65 4.52
C ILE A 282 8.70 6.76 4.93
N ARG A 283 9.62 6.11 4.22
CA ARG A 283 11.06 6.21 4.50
C ARG A 283 11.60 7.62 4.29
N ASN A 284 11.15 8.32 3.25
CA ASN A 284 11.66 9.63 2.87
C ASN A 284 11.03 10.76 3.70
N ILE A 285 9.71 10.69 3.96
CA ILE A 285 8.97 11.69 4.75
C ILE A 285 9.11 11.45 6.27
N GLY A 286 9.18 10.19 6.69
CA GLY A 286 8.98 9.77 8.08
C GLY A 286 7.51 9.55 8.42
N ILE A 287 7.22 9.07 9.62
CA ILE A 287 5.84 8.89 10.11
C ILE A 287 5.40 10.20 10.77
N TRP A 288 4.37 10.83 10.20
CA TRP A 288 3.74 12.04 10.70
C TRP A 288 2.44 11.72 11.43
N PHE A 289 2.19 12.45 12.50
CA PHE A 289 0.91 12.47 13.19
C PHE A 289 0.42 13.92 13.23
N PHE A 290 -0.61 14.22 12.44
CA PHE A 290 -1.08 15.57 12.12
C PHE A 290 0.06 16.47 11.57
N TRP A 291 0.72 17.25 12.43
CA TRP A 291 1.80 18.18 12.07
C TRP A 291 3.15 17.85 12.72
N ILE A 292 3.22 16.82 13.55
CA ILE A 292 4.43 16.46 14.29
C ILE A 292 5.03 15.20 13.69
N ARG A 293 6.33 15.26 13.37
CA ARG A 293 7.08 14.10 12.90
C ARG A 293 7.45 13.20 14.08
N LEU A 294 6.68 12.13 14.27
CA LEU A 294 6.80 11.21 15.40
C LEU A 294 8.04 10.32 15.27
N TYR A 295 8.24 9.69 14.09
CA TYR A 295 9.37 8.79 13.87
C TYR A 295 10.07 9.07 12.54
N LYS A 296 11.41 9.14 12.59
CA LYS A 296 12.27 9.17 11.39
C LYS A 296 12.82 7.78 11.12
N ILE A 297 12.41 7.18 10.00
CA ILE A 297 12.86 5.84 9.61
C ILE A 297 14.25 5.90 8.99
N ARG A 298 15.21 5.17 9.57
CA ARG A 298 16.58 5.05 9.08
C ARG A 298 16.97 3.58 9.01
N ARG A 299 17.56 3.15 7.89
CA ARG A 299 17.99 1.76 7.69
C ARG A 299 18.95 1.32 8.83
N GLY A 300 18.61 0.22 9.50
CA GLY A 300 19.41 -0.38 10.57
C GLY A 300 19.41 0.36 11.91
N ARG A 301 18.62 1.42 12.07
CA ARG A 301 18.55 2.25 13.30
C ARG A 301 17.10 2.60 13.69
N THR A 302 16.10 1.85 13.22
CA THR A 302 14.69 2.06 13.57
C THR A 302 14.33 1.36 14.87
N ARG A 303 13.65 2.07 15.78
CA ARG A 303 13.03 1.44 16.96
C ARG A 303 11.93 0.45 16.52
N PRO A 304 11.74 -0.68 17.23
CA PRO A 304 10.68 -1.65 16.92
C PRO A 304 9.28 -1.05 16.84
N GLN A 305 8.99 -0.07 17.70
CA GLN A 305 7.72 0.67 17.70
C GLN A 305 7.43 1.39 16.37
N ALA A 306 8.44 2.04 15.78
CA ALA A 306 8.28 2.73 14.51
C ALA A 306 7.98 1.73 13.37
N LEU A 307 8.49 0.49 13.50
CA LEU A 307 8.20 -0.60 12.56
C LEU A 307 6.74 -1.07 12.71
N LEU A 308 6.19 -1.09 13.93
CA LEU A 308 4.77 -1.42 14.17
C LEU A 308 3.85 -0.37 13.56
N PHE A 309 4.14 0.93 13.74
CA PHE A 309 3.39 2.00 13.09
C PHE A 309 3.51 1.96 11.56
N LEU A 310 4.71 1.67 11.03
CA LEU A 310 4.89 1.43 9.59
C LEU A 310 3.98 0.29 9.10
N CYS A 311 3.95 -0.83 9.83
CA CYS A 311 3.11 -1.98 9.49
C CYS A 311 1.62 -1.62 9.53
N MET A 312 1.17 -0.89 10.55
CA MET A 312 -0.22 -0.42 10.66
C MET A 312 -0.60 0.47 9.46
N ILE A 313 0.23 1.45 9.11
CA ILE A 313 -0.01 2.35 7.98
C ILE A 313 -0.04 1.56 6.67
N LEU A 314 0.90 0.65 6.44
CA LEU A 314 0.93 -0.19 5.24
C LEU A 314 -0.31 -1.09 5.16
N LEU A 315 -0.78 -1.64 6.27
CA LEU A 315 -2.00 -2.45 6.33
C LEU A 315 -3.23 -1.62 5.94
N LEU A 316 -3.36 -0.40 6.46
CA LEU A 316 -4.45 0.53 6.08
C LEU A 316 -4.37 0.95 4.61
N ILE A 317 -3.18 1.18 4.07
CA ILE A 317 -2.98 1.48 2.64
C ILE A 317 -3.40 0.27 1.79
N VAL A 318 -2.99 -0.95 2.14
CA VAL A 318 -3.39 -2.16 1.41
C VAL A 318 -4.91 -2.36 1.45
N LEU A 319 -5.53 -2.10 2.60
CA LEU A 319 -6.99 -2.11 2.72
C LEU A 319 -7.62 -1.10 1.75
N HIS A 320 -7.12 0.14 1.71
CA HIS A 320 -7.59 1.13 0.75
C HIS A 320 -7.35 0.72 -0.71
N THR A 321 -6.18 0.17 -1.04
CA THR A 321 -5.88 -0.31 -2.40
C THR A 321 -6.86 -1.39 -2.82
N SER A 322 -7.28 -2.29 -1.92
CA SER A 322 -8.28 -3.30 -2.25
C SER A 322 -9.61 -2.68 -2.68
N TYR A 323 -10.07 -1.62 -2.01
CA TYR A 323 -11.27 -0.88 -2.39
C TYR A 323 -11.07 -0.06 -3.68
N MET A 324 -9.89 0.54 -3.85
CA MET A 324 -9.54 1.30 -5.05
C MET A 324 -9.61 0.46 -6.33
N ILE A 325 -9.29 -0.85 -6.27
CA ILE A 325 -9.40 -1.76 -7.42
C ILE A 325 -10.87 -1.89 -7.90
N TYR A 326 -11.86 -1.87 -6.99
CA TYR A 326 -13.28 -1.84 -7.38
C TYR A 326 -13.63 -0.58 -8.18
N SER A 327 -12.99 0.55 -7.88
CA SER A 327 -13.18 1.79 -8.64
C SER A 327 -12.39 1.82 -9.95
N LEU A 328 -11.27 1.10 -10.05
CA LEU A 328 -10.42 1.10 -11.24
C LEU A 328 -10.92 0.14 -12.31
N ALA A 329 -11.36 -1.05 -11.91
CA ALA A 329 -11.80 -2.10 -12.82
C ALA A 329 -13.07 -2.78 -12.28
N PRO A 330 -14.20 -2.05 -12.19
CA PRO A 330 -15.45 -2.59 -11.64
C PRO A 330 -15.90 -3.85 -12.38
N GLN A 331 -15.68 -3.89 -13.70
CA GLN A 331 -16.03 -5.04 -14.54
C GLN A 331 -15.29 -6.32 -14.15
N TYR A 332 -14.00 -6.18 -13.82
CA TYR A 332 -13.17 -7.30 -13.37
C TYR A 332 -13.60 -7.79 -11.98
N VAL A 333 -13.82 -6.87 -11.04
CA VAL A 333 -14.05 -7.23 -9.63
C VAL A 333 -15.48 -7.71 -9.38
N MET A 334 -16.49 -7.10 -10.00
CA MET A 334 -17.90 -7.46 -9.79
C MET A 334 -18.30 -8.71 -10.57
N TYR A 335 -17.90 -8.81 -11.84
CA TYR A 335 -18.38 -9.87 -12.74
C TYR A 335 -17.32 -10.94 -13.04
N GLY A 336 -16.03 -10.59 -13.01
CA GLY A 336 -14.94 -11.53 -13.28
C GLY A 336 -15.10 -12.29 -14.60
N SER A 337 -14.97 -13.63 -14.55
CA SER A 337 -15.10 -14.51 -15.72
C SER A 337 -16.51 -15.10 -15.88
N GLN A 338 -17.50 -14.52 -15.19
CA GLN A 338 -18.88 -14.95 -15.31
C GLN A 338 -19.45 -14.54 -16.67
N ASN A 339 -20.23 -15.43 -17.26
CA ASN A 339 -20.92 -15.24 -18.52
C ASN A 339 -22.39 -15.58 -18.34
N TYR A 340 -23.24 -14.98 -19.16
CA TYR A 340 -24.66 -15.33 -19.26
C TYR A 340 -24.97 -15.72 -20.70
N LEU A 341 -26.02 -16.53 -20.88
CA LEU A 341 -26.44 -16.95 -22.22
C LEU A 341 -27.40 -15.93 -22.80
N ILE A 342 -27.12 -15.53 -24.03
CA ILE A 342 -28.05 -14.77 -24.87
C ILE A 342 -28.57 -15.70 -25.96
N GLU A 343 -29.87 -15.66 -26.19
CA GLU A 343 -30.51 -16.38 -27.28
C GLU A 343 -30.43 -15.52 -28.54
N SER A 344 -29.57 -15.91 -29.48
CA SER A 344 -29.48 -15.26 -30.79
C SER A 344 -30.37 -16.02 -31.77
N ASN A 345 -31.42 -15.37 -32.27
CA ASN A 345 -32.21 -15.89 -33.39
C ASN A 345 -31.41 -15.67 -34.68
N ILE A 346 -30.77 -16.71 -35.18
CA ILE A 346 -30.16 -16.69 -36.51
C ILE A 346 -31.22 -17.20 -37.48
N THR A 347 -31.79 -16.30 -38.28
CA THR A 347 -32.63 -16.69 -39.42
C THR A 347 -31.70 -17.19 -40.51
N TYR A 348 -31.60 -18.51 -40.70
CA TYR A 348 -31.00 -19.06 -41.91
C TYR A 348 -32.06 -19.03 -43.01
N ASP A 349 -31.84 -18.20 -44.03
CA ASP A 349 -32.50 -18.36 -45.33
C ASP A 349 -31.94 -19.64 -45.99
N ASP A 350 -32.47 -20.78 -45.57
CA ASP A 350 -33.07 -21.82 -46.42
C ASP A 350 -33.41 -23.02 -45.53
N HIS A 351 -34.65 -23.48 -45.61
CA HIS A 351 -35.32 -24.51 -44.78
C HIS A 351 -35.72 -24.15 -43.32
N LYS A 352 -37.05 -24.16 -43.11
CA LYS A 352 -37.78 -24.02 -41.84
C LYS A 352 -37.17 -24.84 -40.69
N GLY A 353 -36.40 -24.16 -39.84
CA GLY A 353 -36.07 -24.62 -38.50
C GLY A 353 -35.57 -23.45 -37.65
N ASN A 354 -36.41 -22.89 -36.79
CA ASN A 354 -35.98 -21.92 -35.79
C ASN A 354 -35.05 -22.62 -34.79
N SER A 355 -33.74 -22.57 -35.06
CA SER A 355 -32.72 -23.09 -34.16
C SER A 355 -32.19 -21.93 -33.32
N THR A 356 -32.68 -21.86 -32.07
CA THR A 356 -32.20 -20.91 -31.07
C THR A 356 -30.79 -21.31 -30.62
N LEU A 357 -29.77 -20.59 -31.09
CA LEU A 357 -28.40 -20.79 -30.62
C LEU A 357 -28.16 -19.90 -29.40
N SER A 358 -27.84 -20.52 -28.26
CA SER A 358 -27.44 -19.78 -27.06
C SER A 358 -25.96 -19.44 -27.14
N VAL A 359 -25.63 -18.16 -27.30
CA VAL A 359 -24.25 -17.66 -27.34
C VAL A 359 -23.88 -17.14 -25.96
N PRO A 360 -22.73 -17.55 -25.37
CA PRO A 360 -22.26 -16.99 -24.12
C PRO A 360 -21.78 -15.54 -24.34
N LYS A 361 -22.33 -14.59 -23.58
CA LYS A 361 -21.83 -13.21 -23.47
C LYS A 361 -21.26 -13.00 -22.07
N ARG A 362 -20.18 -12.21 -21.95
CA ARG A 362 -19.59 -11.83 -20.66
C ARG A 362 -20.58 -10.97 -19.87
N CYS A 363 -20.70 -11.22 -18.56
CA CYS A 363 -21.60 -10.45 -17.71
C CYS A 363 -21.13 -9.00 -17.62
N ASP A 364 -22.04 -8.07 -17.79
CA ASP A 364 -21.88 -6.61 -17.72
C ASP A 364 -22.97 -6.00 -16.83
N ALA A 365 -23.00 -4.68 -16.71
CA ALA A 365 -24.02 -3.95 -15.95
C ALA A 365 -25.46 -4.23 -16.45
N ASP A 366 -25.61 -4.64 -17.71
CA ASP A 366 -26.87 -4.99 -18.36
C ASP A 366 -27.24 -6.48 -18.18
N ALA A 367 -26.46 -7.25 -17.43
CA ALA A 367 -26.71 -8.67 -17.24
C ALA A 367 -27.96 -8.90 -16.36
N PRO A 368 -28.90 -9.77 -16.78
CA PRO A 368 -30.09 -10.08 -16.00
C PRO A 368 -29.75 -10.75 -14.66
N GLU A 369 -30.41 -10.31 -13.60
CA GLU A 369 -30.19 -10.80 -12.22
C GLU A 369 -30.25 -12.34 -12.15
N GLY A 370 -29.26 -12.93 -11.47
CA GLY A 370 -29.21 -14.37 -11.21
C GLY A 370 -28.81 -15.28 -12.39
N LYS A 371 -28.48 -14.74 -13.57
CA LYS A 371 -28.11 -15.56 -14.76
C LYS A 371 -26.60 -15.65 -15.04
N ALA A 372 -25.77 -15.03 -14.21
CA ALA A 372 -24.31 -15.02 -14.34
C ALA A 372 -23.69 -16.34 -13.85
N VAL A 373 -23.02 -17.08 -14.72
CA VAL A 373 -22.42 -18.39 -14.42
C VAL A 373 -21.01 -18.50 -15.01
N PHE A 374 -20.09 -19.20 -14.35
CA PHE A 374 -18.73 -19.43 -14.87
C PHE A 374 -18.73 -20.27 -16.17
N ILE A 375 -17.80 -19.99 -17.09
CA ILE A 375 -17.68 -20.67 -18.41
C ILE A 375 -17.62 -22.20 -18.28
N ASN A 376 -16.89 -22.72 -17.29
CA ASN A 376 -16.77 -24.16 -17.09
C ASN A 376 -18.12 -24.80 -16.72
N TYR A 377 -18.92 -24.11 -15.91
CA TYR A 377 -20.28 -24.53 -15.59
C TYR A 377 -21.22 -24.41 -16.78
N LEU A 378 -21.09 -23.37 -17.61
CA LEU A 378 -21.87 -23.22 -18.85
C LEU A 378 -21.59 -24.31 -19.89
N ARG A 379 -20.33 -24.76 -20.02
CA ARG A 379 -19.96 -25.87 -20.92
C ARG A 379 -20.58 -27.19 -20.44
N ILE A 380 -20.63 -27.42 -19.13
CA ILE A 380 -21.32 -28.58 -18.53
C ILE A 380 -22.84 -28.46 -18.72
N TYR A 381 -23.43 -27.30 -18.43
CA TYR A 381 -24.87 -27.08 -18.52
C TYR A 381 -25.40 -27.18 -19.96
N SER A 382 -24.66 -26.64 -20.93
CA SER A 382 -25.00 -26.79 -22.36
C SER A 382 -24.82 -28.22 -22.86
N SER A 383 -23.81 -28.95 -22.38
CA SER A 383 -23.64 -30.39 -22.69
C SER A 383 -24.77 -31.25 -22.11
N VAL A 384 -25.21 -30.96 -20.88
CA VAL A 384 -26.36 -31.62 -20.23
C VAL A 384 -27.68 -31.27 -20.95
N ARG A 385 -27.87 -30.01 -21.36
CA ARG A 385 -29.07 -29.58 -22.09
C ARG A 385 -29.15 -30.17 -23.50
N ARG A 386 -28.02 -30.34 -24.20
CA ARG A 386 -27.96 -31.09 -25.48
C ARG A 386 -28.27 -32.57 -25.29
N LYS A 387 -27.73 -33.21 -24.24
CA LYS A 387 -28.06 -34.62 -23.92
C LYS A 387 -29.53 -34.84 -23.57
N LYS A 388 -30.23 -33.84 -23.02
CA LYS A 388 -31.69 -33.90 -22.75
C LYS A 388 -32.57 -33.62 -23.98
N LYS A 389 -32.03 -33.06 -25.06
CA LYS A 389 -32.78 -32.71 -26.28
C LYS A 389 -32.65 -33.74 -27.42
N ASN A 390 -31.75 -34.72 -27.29
CA ASN A 390 -31.73 -35.89 -28.15
C ASN A 390 -32.33 -37.09 -27.38
N PRO A 391 -33.56 -37.55 -27.70
CA PRO A 391 -34.05 -38.83 -27.24
C PRO A 391 -33.21 -40.00 -27.78
#